data_AF-A0A936N6J3-F1
#
_entry.id   AF-A0A936N6J3-F1
#
_cell.length_a   1.000
_cell.length_b   1.000
_cell.length_c   1.000
_cell.angle_alpha   90.00
_cell.angle_beta   90.00
_cell.angle_gamma   90.00
#
_symmetry.space_group_name_H-M   'P 1'
#
loop_
_entity.id
_entity.type
_entity.pdbx_description
1 polymer ?
#
loop_
_entity_poly.entity_id
_entity_poly.type
_entity_poly.pdbx_seq_one_letter_code
_entity_poly.pdbx_strand_id
1 'polypeptide(L)'
;MAATVDKQQMFIELRAEGRSFDEIAKRVNISKPTLIKWGKELKEKIEEVSKVIEEQFIIEQKIKRTIRAQKLSEELDKAYDALKNTDYKNMSKKDLINIIEKIENKLSTIVGAKSANEDDDTYKLIVEERIIGVKRK
;
A
#
# COMPACT_ATOMS: atom_id res chain seq x y z
N MET A 1 30.44 7.99 30.04
CA MET A 1 29.02 8.37 29.87
C MET A 1 28.51 8.07 28.45
N ALA A 2 29.26 8.33 27.38
CA ALA A 2 28.86 8.03 25.99
C ALA A 2 28.47 6.56 25.72
N ALA A 3 29.31 5.59 26.11
CA ALA A 3 29.06 4.17 25.84
C ALA A 3 27.79 3.58 26.49
N THR A 4 27.26 4.22 27.53
CA THR A 4 26.00 3.79 28.18
C THR A 4 24.78 4.32 27.42
N VAL A 5 24.88 5.53 26.88
CA VAL A 5 23.83 6.17 26.08
C VAL A 5 23.58 5.36 24.81
N ASP A 6 24.66 4.92 24.14
CA ASP A 6 24.56 4.12 22.91
C ASP A 6 23.86 2.77 23.17
N LYS A 7 24.16 2.11 24.29
CA LYS A 7 23.51 0.83 24.65
C LYS A 7 22.04 0.99 25.04
N GLN A 8 21.67 2.11 25.68
CA GLN A 8 20.26 2.42 25.96
C GLN A 8 19.50 2.71 24.68
N GLN A 9 20.11 3.40 23.73
CA GLN A 9 19.52 3.67 22.41
C GLN A 9 19.30 2.37 21.63
N MET A 10 20.30 1.48 21.57
CA MET A 10 20.13 0.14 20.97
C MET A 10 19.04 -0.68 21.67
N PHE A 11 18.94 -0.58 23.00
CA PHE A 11 17.86 -1.24 23.75
C PHE A 11 16.48 -0.69 23.35
N ILE A 12 16.33 0.63 23.25
CA ILE A 12 15.08 1.28 22.86
C ILE A 12 14.64 0.77 21.48
N GLU A 13 15.53 0.81 20.49
CA GLU A 13 15.26 0.36 19.12
C GLU A 13 14.82 -1.10 19.08
N LEU A 14 15.62 -2.00 19.66
CA LEU A 14 15.32 -3.43 19.68
C LEU A 14 14.05 -3.75 20.45
N ARG A 15 13.74 -2.99 21.51
CA ARG A 15 12.53 -3.22 22.30
C ARG A 15 11.29 -2.68 21.60
N ALA A 16 11.40 -1.56 20.88
CA ALA A 16 10.34 -1.01 20.03
C ALA A 16 10.01 -1.97 18.87
N GLU A 17 10.99 -2.71 18.34
CA GLU A 17 10.77 -3.82 17.41
C GLU A 17 10.09 -5.06 18.03
N GLY A 18 9.89 -5.08 19.36
CA GLY A 18 9.24 -6.18 20.07
C GLY A 18 10.17 -7.31 20.52
N ARG A 19 11.50 -7.18 20.38
CA ARG A 19 12.47 -8.22 20.80
C ARG A 19 12.41 -8.51 22.30
N SER A 20 12.64 -9.77 22.67
CA SER A 20 12.60 -10.19 24.08
C SER A 20 13.82 -9.68 24.86
N PHE A 21 13.67 -9.51 26.18
CA PHE A 21 14.79 -9.10 27.05
C PHE A 21 15.97 -10.08 27.00
N ASP A 22 15.72 -11.38 26.81
CA ASP A 22 16.77 -12.39 26.71
C ASP A 22 17.60 -12.26 25.43
N GLU A 23 16.94 -11.98 24.30
CA GLU A 23 17.63 -11.74 23.03
C GLU A 23 18.46 -10.46 23.08
N ILE A 24 17.89 -9.38 23.61
CA ILE A 24 18.58 -8.10 23.75
C ILE A 24 19.77 -8.23 24.69
N ALA A 25 19.62 -8.93 25.82
CA ALA A 25 20.71 -9.13 26.80
C ALA A 25 21.95 -9.74 26.14
N LYS A 26 21.75 -10.75 25.30
CA LYS A 26 22.81 -11.41 24.53
C LYS A 26 23.43 -10.46 23.49
N ARG A 27 22.61 -9.64 22.82
CA ARG A 27 23.04 -8.77 21.71
C ARG A 27 23.79 -7.51 22.17
N VAL A 28 23.32 -6.87 23.25
CA VAL A 28 23.88 -5.60 23.77
C VAL A 28 24.91 -5.86 24.89
N ASN A 29 25.04 -7.12 25.31
CA ASN A 29 25.89 -7.58 26.42
C ASN A 29 25.58 -6.81 27.71
N ILE A 30 24.30 -6.84 28.11
CA ILE A 30 23.78 -6.24 29.35
C ILE A 30 22.91 -7.26 30.06
N SER A 31 22.98 -7.29 31.39
CA SER A 31 22.18 -8.21 32.20
C SER A 31 20.67 -7.96 32.04
N LYS A 32 19.89 -9.05 32.03
CA LYS A 32 18.43 -8.99 31.94
C LYS A 32 17.78 -8.11 33.03
N PRO A 33 18.19 -8.15 34.32
CA PRO A 33 17.64 -7.26 35.34
C PRO A 33 17.85 -5.77 35.01
N THR A 34 19.00 -5.41 34.45
CA THR A 34 19.28 -4.03 34.02
C THR A 34 18.34 -3.61 32.88
N LEU A 35 18.12 -4.48 31.89
CA LEU A 35 17.19 -4.18 30.79
C LEU A 35 15.74 -4.07 31.26
N ILE A 36 15.32 -4.86 32.24
CA ILE A 36 13.97 -4.75 32.84
C ILE A 36 13.81 -3.38 33.52
N LYS A 37 14.83 -2.91 34.23
CA LYS A 37 14.83 -1.57 34.83
C LYS A 37 14.74 -0.49 33.74
N TRP A 38 15.57 -0.57 32.71
CA TRP A 38 15.53 0.36 31.57
C TRP A 38 14.19 0.34 30.84
N GLY A 39 13.54 -0.82 30.73
CA GLY A 39 12.21 -0.92 30.12
C GLY A 39 11.14 -0.13 30.87
N LYS A 40 11.30 0.06 32.20
CA LYS A 40 10.42 0.93 32.99
C LYS A 40 10.79 2.40 32.83
N GLU A 41 12.08 2.72 32.88
CA GLU A 41 12.59 4.10 32.84
C GLU A 41 12.44 4.74 31.45
N LEU A 42 12.59 3.95 30.39
CA LEU A 42 12.59 4.42 28.99
C LEU A 42 11.29 4.06 28.26
N LYS A 43 10.23 3.72 29.01
CA LYS A 43 8.96 3.24 28.47
C LYS A 43 8.37 4.18 27.43
N GLU A 44 8.29 5.47 27.75
CA GLU A 44 7.72 6.48 26.84
C GLU A 44 8.48 6.57 25.52
N LYS A 45 9.82 6.53 25.58
CA LYS A 45 10.68 6.59 24.39
C LYS A 45 10.59 5.32 23.54
N ILE A 46 10.43 4.15 24.18
CA ILE A 46 10.15 2.89 23.47
C ILE A 46 8.79 2.97 22.76
N GLU A 47 7.76 3.49 23.41
CA GLU A 47 6.43 3.65 22.83
C GLU A 47 6.43 4.65 21.65
N GLU A 48 7.16 5.77 21.77
CA GLU A 48 7.34 6.74 20.69
C GLU A 48 7.98 6.10 19.46
N VAL A 49 9.10 5.39 19.65
CA VAL A 49 9.80 4.69 18.55
C VAL A 49 8.94 3.58 17.95
N SER A 50 8.19 2.84 18.77
CA SER A 50 7.26 1.80 18.30
C SER A 50 6.20 2.39 17.37
N LYS A 51 5.61 3.54 17.73
CA LYS A 51 4.63 4.22 16.88
C LYS A 51 5.23 4.64 15.54
N VAL A 52 6.44 5.19 15.55
CA VAL A 52 7.13 5.57 14.31
C VAL A 52 7.36 4.36 13.40
N ILE A 53 7.76 3.21 13.96
CA ILE A 53 7.93 1.95 13.21
C ILE A 53 6.59 1.48 12.63
N GLU A 54 5.51 1.53 13.42
CA GLU A 54 4.16 1.15 12.97
C GLU A 54 3.68 2.04 11.83
N GLU A 55 3.85 3.36 11.95
CA GLU A 55 3.50 4.34 10.91
C GLU A 55 4.29 4.09 9.63
N GLN A 56 5.60 3.87 9.73
CA GLN A 56 6.45 3.52 8.59
C GLN A 56 5.96 2.24 7.92
N PHE A 57 5.65 1.20 8.68
CA PHE A 57 5.10 -0.04 8.13
C PHE A 57 3.78 0.21 7.39
N ILE A 58 2.86 0.99 7.94
CA ILE A 58 1.60 1.33 7.27
C ILE A 58 1.87 2.06 5.94
N ILE A 59 2.78 3.03 5.94
CA ILE A 59 3.18 3.78 4.74
C ILE A 59 3.77 2.84 3.69
N GLU A 60 4.71 1.98 4.06
CA GLU A 60 5.30 1.00 3.13
C GLU A 60 4.26 0.09 2.51
N GLN A 61 3.30 -0.39 3.30
CA GLN A 61 2.24 -1.26 2.82
C GLN A 61 1.31 -0.52 1.84
N LYS A 62 1.02 0.76 2.09
CA LYS A 62 0.29 1.61 1.14
C LYS A 62 1.07 1.77 -0.17
N ILE A 63 2.36 2.10 -0.10
CA ILE A 63 3.23 2.25 -1.29
C ILE A 63 3.24 0.95 -2.11
N LYS A 64 3.42 -0.22 -1.47
CA LYS A 64 3.40 -1.52 -2.15
C LYS A 64 2.06 -1.77 -2.85
N ARG A 65 0.93 -1.40 -2.24
CA ARG A 65 -0.40 -1.50 -2.87
C ARG A 65 -0.51 -0.60 -4.10
N THR A 66 -0.06 0.65 -3.99
CA THR A 66 -0.07 1.62 -5.10
C THR A 66 0.76 1.13 -6.28
N ILE A 67 1.99 0.66 -6.04
CA ILE A 67 2.85 0.11 -7.10
C ILE A 67 2.18 -1.09 -7.79
N ARG A 68 1.53 -1.99 -7.04
CA ARG A 68 0.80 -3.11 -7.63
C ARG A 68 -0.37 -2.64 -8.48
N ALA A 69 -1.14 -1.66 -8.01
CA ALA A 69 -2.25 -1.08 -8.76
C ALA A 69 -1.78 -0.40 -10.06
N GLN A 70 -0.68 0.35 -10.01
CA GLN A 70 -0.07 0.99 -11.18
C GLN A 70 0.34 -0.06 -12.22
N LYS A 71 1.08 -1.11 -11.82
CA LYS A 71 1.47 -2.20 -12.72
C LYS A 71 0.25 -2.87 -13.37
N LEU A 72 -0.81 -3.13 -12.61
CA LEU A 72 -2.03 -3.71 -13.16
C LEU A 72 -2.74 -2.75 -14.12
N SER A 73 -2.72 -1.44 -13.84
CA SER A 73 -3.26 -0.43 -14.76
C SER A 73 -2.50 -0.41 -16.08
N GLU A 74 -1.16 -0.42 -16.04
CA GLU A 74 -0.31 -0.46 -17.24
C GLU A 74 -0.59 -1.72 -18.09
N GLU A 75 -0.72 -2.89 -17.45
CA GLU A 75 -1.08 -4.12 -18.16
C GLU A 75 -2.50 -4.08 -18.75
N LEU A 76 -3.45 -3.45 -18.03
CA LEU A 76 -4.81 -3.23 -18.56
C LEU A 76 -4.79 -2.30 -19.78
N ASP A 77 -4.02 -1.22 -19.74
CA ASP A 77 -3.92 -0.28 -20.86
C ASP A 77 -3.35 -0.97 -22.11
N LYS A 78 -2.30 -1.79 -21.96
CA LYS A 78 -1.79 -2.65 -23.05
C LYS A 78 -2.86 -3.59 -23.62
N ALA A 79 -3.67 -4.19 -22.75
CA ALA A 79 -4.76 -5.06 -23.18
C ALA A 79 -5.85 -4.28 -23.93
N TYR A 80 -6.18 -3.06 -23.49
CA TYR A 80 -7.10 -2.17 -24.19
C TYR A 80 -6.57 -1.75 -25.57
N ASP A 81 -5.28 -1.45 -25.69
CA ASP A 81 -4.66 -1.13 -26.97
C ASP A 81 -4.67 -2.31 -27.94
N ALA A 82 -4.37 -3.51 -27.45
CA ALA A 82 -4.48 -4.73 -28.26
C ALA A 82 -5.93 -4.94 -28.73
N LEU A 83 -6.91 -4.76 -27.84
CA LEU A 83 -8.33 -4.89 -28.13
C LEU A 83 -8.83 -3.83 -29.13
N LYS A 84 -8.34 -2.59 -29.04
CA LYS A 84 -8.68 -1.50 -29.97
C LYS A 84 -8.21 -1.82 -31.40
N ASN A 85 -7.06 -2.48 -31.53
CA ASN A 85 -6.48 -2.88 -32.81
C ASN A 85 -6.96 -4.25 -33.29
N THR A 86 -7.82 -4.93 -32.53
CA THR A 86 -8.34 -6.25 -32.88
C THR A 86 -9.46 -6.13 -33.92
N ASP A 87 -9.34 -6.86 -35.02
CA ASP A 87 -10.43 -6.98 -35.99
C ASP A 87 -11.49 -7.97 -35.48
N TYR A 88 -12.64 -7.44 -35.06
CA TYR A 88 -13.77 -8.21 -34.56
C TYR A 88 -14.47 -9.06 -35.64
N LYS A 89 -14.18 -8.82 -36.92
CA LYS A 89 -14.86 -9.50 -38.04
C LYS A 89 -14.64 -11.02 -38.08
N ASN A 90 -13.50 -11.49 -37.57
CA ASN A 90 -13.13 -12.91 -37.60
C ASN A 90 -13.42 -13.66 -36.29
N MET A 91 -14.04 -13.03 -35.30
CA MET A 91 -14.40 -13.67 -34.03
C MET A 91 -15.64 -14.55 -34.17
N SER A 92 -15.76 -15.56 -33.30
CA SER A 92 -16.98 -16.37 -33.22
C SER A 92 -18.13 -15.53 -32.68
N LYS A 93 -19.37 -15.82 -33.13
CA LYS A 93 -20.58 -15.16 -32.63
C LYS A 93 -20.71 -15.27 -31.10
N LYS A 94 -20.29 -16.39 -30.51
CA LYS A 94 -20.33 -16.64 -29.06
C LYS A 94 -19.40 -15.70 -28.31
N ASP A 95 -18.21 -15.45 -28.84
CA ASP A 95 -17.23 -14.55 -28.21
C ASP A 95 -17.69 -13.09 -28.30
N LEU A 96 -18.27 -12.69 -29.44
CA LEU A 96 -18.85 -11.36 -29.62
C LEU A 96 -19.98 -11.08 -28.63
N ILE A 97 -20.91 -12.02 -28.43
CA ILE A 97 -22.01 -11.88 -27.46
C ILE A 97 -21.46 -11.72 -26.05
N ASN A 98 -20.50 -12.54 -25.64
CA ASN A 98 -19.86 -12.45 -24.32
C ASN A 98 -19.14 -11.11 -24.10
N ILE A 99 -18.50 -10.56 -25.15
CA ILE A 99 -17.88 -9.23 -25.11
C ILE A 99 -18.95 -8.14 -24.95
N ILE A 100 -20.03 -8.20 -25.74
CA ILE A 100 -21.15 -7.23 -25.69
C ILE A 100 -21.77 -7.22 -24.29
N GLU A 101 -22.15 -8.37 -23.74
CA GLU A 101 -22.76 -8.46 -22.41
C GLU A 101 -21.85 -7.89 -21.31
N LYS A 102 -20.53 -8.16 -21.38
CA LYS A 102 -19.57 -7.60 -20.42
C LYS A 102 -19.41 -6.09 -20.54
N ILE A 103 -19.43 -5.56 -21.76
CA ILE A 103 -19.35 -4.12 -22.02
C ILE A 103 -20.63 -3.43 -21.53
N GLU A 104 -21.81 -3.96 -21.87
CA GLU A 104 -23.10 -3.42 -21.45
C GLU A 104 -23.26 -3.41 -19.93
N ASN A 105 -22.85 -4.49 -19.24
CA ASN A 105 -22.88 -4.56 -17.77
C ASN A 105 -21.91 -3.57 -17.11
N LYS A 106 -20.71 -3.37 -17.69
CA LYS A 106 -19.78 -2.33 -17.20
C LYS A 106 -20.32 -0.93 -17.48
N LEU A 107 -20.93 -0.70 -18.64
CA LEU A 107 -21.54 0.58 -19.02
C LEU A 107 -22.70 0.91 -18.09
N SER A 108 -23.58 -0.04 -17.79
CA SER A 108 -24.69 0.15 -16.85
C SER A 108 -24.20 0.43 -15.43
N THR A 109 -23.08 -0.18 -15.01
CA THR A 109 -22.43 0.13 -13.73
C THR A 109 -21.86 1.55 -13.71
N ILE A 110 -21.17 1.99 -14.77
CA ILE A 110 -20.59 3.35 -14.86
C ILE A 110 -21.69 4.42 -14.98
N VAL A 111 -22.70 4.17 -15.80
CA VAL A 111 -23.81 5.09 -16.05
C VAL A 111 -24.80 5.09 -14.88
N GLY A 112 -25.03 3.94 -14.24
CA GLY A 112 -25.88 3.80 -13.04
C GLY A 112 -25.20 4.24 -11.75
N ALA A 113 -23.87 4.18 -11.64
CA ALA A 113 -23.12 4.73 -10.50
C ALA A 113 -23.19 6.26 -10.39
N LYS A 114 -23.70 6.96 -11.43
CA LYS A 114 -24.04 8.39 -11.34
C LYS A 114 -25.11 8.73 -10.29
N SER A 115 -25.76 7.76 -9.64
CA SER A 115 -26.82 8.04 -8.66
C SER A 115 -26.47 7.72 -7.20
N ALA A 116 -25.21 7.43 -6.84
CA ALA A 116 -24.94 6.91 -5.49
C ALA A 116 -24.06 7.76 -4.56
N ASN A 117 -23.04 8.51 -5.01
CA ASN A 117 -22.22 9.31 -4.06
C ASN A 117 -21.54 10.49 -4.76
N GLU A 118 -21.96 11.72 -4.45
CA GLU A 118 -21.38 12.97 -4.97
C GLU A 118 -20.10 13.44 -4.25
N ASP A 119 -19.67 12.75 -3.18
CA ASP A 119 -18.59 13.21 -2.28
C ASP A 119 -17.31 12.35 -2.28
N ASP A 120 -17.07 11.54 -3.32
CA ASP A 120 -15.84 10.74 -3.43
C ASP A 120 -14.84 11.40 -4.40
N ASP A 121 -13.97 12.26 -3.86
CA ASP A 121 -12.88 12.96 -4.57
C ASP A 121 -12.01 12.02 -5.43
N THR A 122 -11.98 10.73 -5.10
CA THR A 122 -11.25 9.70 -5.85
C THR A 122 -11.83 9.46 -7.24
N TYR A 123 -13.16 9.55 -7.40
CA TYR A 123 -13.83 9.40 -8.69
C TYR A 123 -13.57 10.59 -9.62
N LYS A 124 -13.49 11.80 -9.05
CA LYS A 124 -13.23 13.02 -9.83
C LYS A 124 -11.83 13.02 -10.43
N LEU A 125 -10.82 12.63 -9.64
CA LEU A 125 -9.43 12.51 -10.09
C LEU A 125 -9.25 11.46 -11.21
N ILE A 126 -9.85 10.28 -11.07
CA ILE A 126 -9.69 9.19 -12.05
C ILE A 126 -10.39 9.53 -13.38
N VAL A 127 -11.53 10.22 -13.33
CA VAL A 127 -12.29 10.61 -14.52
C VAL A 127 -11.64 11.80 -15.23
N GLU A 128 -11.16 12.80 -14.50
CA GLU A 128 -10.46 13.96 -15.08
C GLU A 128 -9.11 13.56 -15.71
N GLU A 129 -8.33 12.67 -15.08
CA GLU A 129 -7.07 12.18 -15.67
C GLU A 129 -7.27 11.33 -16.94
N ARG A 130 -8.31 10.49 -16.98
CA ARG A 130 -8.62 9.71 -18.20
C ARG A 130 -9.16 10.55 -19.35
N ILE A 131 -9.88 11.64 -19.08
CA ILE A 131 -10.39 12.55 -20.13
C ILE A 131 -9.27 13.45 -20.67
N ILE A 132 -8.31 13.85 -19.84
CA ILE A 132 -7.19 14.72 -20.24
C ILE A 132 -6.04 13.92 -20.88
N GLY A 133 -5.82 12.67 -20.47
CA GLY A 133 -4.77 11.79 -21.00
C GLY A 133 -4.92 11.43 -22.49
N VAL A 134 -6.14 11.47 -23.03
CA VAL A 134 -6.42 11.23 -24.47
C VAL A 134 -6.09 12.46 -25.34
N LYS A 135 -5.71 13.60 -24.74
CA LYS A 135 -5.42 14.87 -25.46
C LYS A 135 -3.97 15.34 -25.42
N ARG A 136 -3.00 14.52 -25.03
CA ARG A 136 -1.57 14.83 -25.30
C ARG A 136 -1.11 14.09 -26.56
N LYS A 137 -1.13 14.86 -27.65
CA LYS A 137 -0.40 14.77 -28.93
C LYS A 137 0.42 13.52 -29.20
#